data_AF-A0A7Y2HBE4-F1
#
_entry.id   AF-A0A7Y2HBE4-F1
#
_cell.length_a   1.000
_cell.length_b   1.000
_cell.length_c   1.000
_cell.angle_alpha   90.00
_cell.angle_beta   90.00
_cell.angle_gamma   90.00
#
_symmetry.space_group_name_H-M   'P 1'
#
loop_
_entity.id
_entity.type
_entity.pdbx_description
1 polymer ?
#
loop_
_entity_poly.entity_id
_entity_poly.type
_entity_poly.pdbx_seq_one_letter_code
_entity_poly.pdbx_strand_id
1 'polypeptide(L)'
;MNFSSTMQSLADQVEGSFSEYDENIAVLIVPIDEHRFQTVYCYNEGPKGLRFISKVCEVEENMPFQDLLNESSDILYASFYIENNFLYVRGTTFLATGSEEGLKDMLVEVAQVADKWENKLTGADVH
;
A
#
# COMPACT_ATOMS: atom_id res chain seq x y z
N MET A 1 9.88 17.50 -4.84
CA MET A 1 9.94 16.13 -5.39
C MET A 1 9.11 16.11 -6.67
N ASN A 2 9.58 15.47 -7.75
CA ASN A 2 8.73 15.22 -8.91
C ASN A 2 8.04 13.86 -8.69
N PHE A 3 6.72 13.89 -8.50
CA PHE A 3 5.92 12.73 -8.09
C PHE A 3 6.07 11.55 -9.05
N SER A 4 5.81 11.76 -10.34
CA SER A 4 5.89 10.69 -11.36
C SER A 4 7.28 10.07 -11.40
N SER A 5 8.35 10.88 -11.41
CA SER A 5 9.72 10.34 -11.40
C SER A 5 10.07 9.55 -10.13
N THR A 6 9.55 9.95 -8.98
CA THR A 6 9.78 9.23 -7.73
C THR A 6 9.02 7.91 -7.72
N MET A 7 7.77 7.89 -8.18
CA MET A 7 6.97 6.67 -8.26
C MET A 7 7.57 5.66 -9.26
N GLN A 8 8.09 6.13 -10.40
CA GLN A 8 8.85 5.29 -11.33
C GLN A 8 10.10 4.72 -10.67
N SER A 9 10.90 5.55 -9.98
CA SER A 9 12.11 5.08 -9.25
C SER A 9 11.78 4.01 -8.21
N LEU A 10 10.69 4.19 -7.46
CA LEU A 10 10.25 3.21 -6.48
C LEU A 10 9.81 1.89 -7.12
N ALA A 11 9.07 1.95 -8.23
CA ALA A 11 8.69 0.75 -8.99
C ALA A 11 9.92 -0.01 -9.48
N ASP A 12 10.91 0.69 -10.06
CA ASP A 12 12.14 0.08 -10.53
C ASP A 12 12.92 -0.60 -9.39
N GLN A 13 12.96 0.02 -8.21
CA GLN A 13 13.64 -0.51 -7.01
C GLN A 13 13.00 -1.75 -6.39
N VAL A 14 11.72 -2.00 -6.68
CA VAL A 14 10.99 -3.19 -6.22
C VAL A 14 10.71 -4.18 -7.35
N GLU A 15 11.35 -3.97 -8.52
CA GLU A 15 11.12 -4.78 -9.73
C GLU A 15 9.64 -4.84 -10.14
N GLY A 16 8.89 -3.78 -9.80
CA GLY A 16 7.47 -3.65 -10.06
C GLY A 16 7.15 -2.92 -11.36
N SER A 17 5.86 -2.65 -11.55
CA SER A 17 5.38 -1.83 -12.67
C SER A 17 4.79 -0.52 -12.17
N PHE A 18 4.99 0.55 -12.93
CA PHE A 18 4.43 1.86 -12.69
C PHE A 18 3.42 2.22 -13.78
N SER A 19 2.32 2.86 -13.39
CA SER A 19 1.36 3.47 -14.30
C SER A 19 0.89 4.80 -13.73
N GLU A 20 1.15 5.87 -14.48
CA GLU A 20 0.65 7.20 -14.15
C GLU A 20 -0.85 7.27 -14.49
N TYR A 21 -1.69 7.57 -13.50
CA TYR A 21 -3.12 7.76 -13.72
C TYR A 21 -3.41 9.23 -14.01
N ASP A 22 -2.90 10.13 -13.15
CA ASP A 22 -2.89 11.57 -13.35
C ASP A 22 -1.73 12.24 -12.56
N GLU A 23 -1.69 13.57 -12.54
CA GLU A 23 -0.63 14.35 -11.87
C GLU A 23 -0.54 14.13 -10.34
N ASN A 24 -1.59 13.59 -9.72
CA ASN A 24 -1.68 13.33 -8.30
C ASN A 24 -1.82 11.85 -7.95
N ILE A 25 -2.09 10.98 -8.93
CA ILE A 25 -2.36 9.57 -8.71
C ILE A 25 -1.48 8.72 -9.60
N ALA A 26 -0.79 7.77 -8.99
CA ALA A 26 -0.08 6.71 -9.69
C ALA A 26 -0.49 5.34 -9.14
N VAL A 27 -0.34 4.32 -9.96
CA VAL A 27 -0.56 2.92 -9.58
C VAL A 27 0.75 2.17 -9.72
N LEU A 28 1.14 1.47 -8.66
CA LEU A 28 2.32 0.61 -8.64
C LEU A 28 1.85 -0.84 -8.45
N ILE A 29 2.36 -1.74 -9.28
CA ILE A 29 2.18 -3.18 -9.11
C ILE A 29 3.46 -3.71 -8.47
N VAL A 30 3.36 -4.15 -7.22
CA VAL A 30 4.49 -4.60 -6.40
C VAL A 30 4.51 -6.13 -6.38
N PRO A 31 5.57 -6.79 -6.88
CA PRO A 31 5.74 -8.24 -6.73
C PRO A 31 5.91 -8.60 -5.24
N ILE A 32 5.15 -9.59 -4.77
CA ILE A 32 5.27 -10.12 -3.40
C ILE A 32 6.06 -11.42 -3.41
N ASP A 33 5.78 -12.30 -4.38
CA ASP A 33 6.54 -13.50 -4.68
C ASP A 33 6.51 -13.78 -6.20
N GLU A 34 6.93 -14.98 -6.64
CA GLU A 34 7.02 -15.32 -8.07
C GLU A 34 5.70 -15.20 -8.84
N HIS A 35 4.55 -15.28 -8.15
CA HIS A 35 3.23 -15.34 -8.80
C HIS A 35 2.20 -14.36 -8.21
N ARG A 36 2.49 -13.74 -7.07
CA ARG A 36 1.58 -12.79 -6.40
C ARG A 36 2.07 -11.37 -6.53
N PHE A 37 1.11 -10.49 -6.78
CA PHE A 37 1.35 -9.07 -7.02
C PHE A 37 0.32 -8.26 -6.26
N GLN A 38 0.75 -7.20 -5.59
CA GLN A 38 -0.15 -6.28 -4.92
C GLN A 38 -0.24 -4.95 -5.66
N THR A 39 -1.45 -4.48 -5.90
CA THR A 39 -1.70 -3.16 -6.46
C THR A 39 -1.69 -2.09 -5.35
N VAL A 40 -0.80 -1.11 -5.48
CA VAL A 40 -0.69 0.03 -4.55
C VAL A 40 -0.98 1.34 -5.27
N TYR A 41 -2.01 2.05 -4.80
CA TYR A 41 -2.33 3.40 -5.24
C TYR A 41 -1.50 4.40 -4.46
N CYS A 42 -0.83 5.29 -5.20
CA CYS A 42 0.01 6.34 -4.67
C CYS A 42 -0.67 7.68 -4.91
N TYR A 43 -0.89 8.45 -3.84
CA TYR A 43 -1.53 9.75 -3.87
C TYR A 43 -0.54 10.83 -3.47
N ASN A 44 -0.44 11.85 -4.30
CA ASN A 44 0.25 13.10 -4.02
C ASN A 44 -0.68 14.04 -3.25
N GLU A 45 -0.42 14.23 -1.95
CA GLU A 45 -1.19 15.15 -1.09
C GLU A 45 -0.69 16.61 -1.20
N GLY A 46 0.01 16.92 -2.30
CA GLY A 46 0.69 18.19 -2.53
C GLY A 46 1.77 18.45 -1.46
N PRO A 47 1.87 19.67 -0.91
CA PRO A 47 2.94 20.00 0.04
C PRO A 47 2.85 19.24 1.37
N LYS A 48 1.74 18.54 1.64
CA LYS A 48 1.54 17.80 2.89
C LYS A 48 2.34 16.51 2.90
N GLY A 49 2.32 15.73 1.83
CA GLY A 49 2.82 14.37 1.93
C GLY A 49 2.51 13.46 0.75
N LEU A 50 2.81 12.19 0.96
CA LEU A 50 2.46 11.08 0.09
C LEU A 50 1.64 10.08 0.88
N ARG A 51 0.77 9.38 0.17
CA ARG A 51 -0.05 8.32 0.73
C ARG A 51 -0.07 7.12 -0.20
N PHE A 52 0.25 5.96 0.34
CA PHE A 52 0.17 4.65 -0.32
C PHE A 52 -1.06 3.92 0.22
N ILE A 53 -1.88 3.37 -0.66
CA ILE A 53 -3.09 2.62 -0.29
C ILE A 53 -3.13 1.33 -1.09
N SER A 54 -3.37 0.22 -0.40
CA SER A 54 -3.71 -1.05 -1.02
C SER A 54 -5.04 -1.56 -0.48
N LYS A 55 -5.87 -2.10 -1.37
CA LYS A 55 -7.13 -2.75 -1.01
C LYS A 55 -6.84 -4.16 -0.49
N VAL A 56 -7.66 -4.64 0.45
CA VAL A 56 -7.56 -6.00 1.00
C VAL A 56 -8.78 -6.81 0.58
N CYS A 57 -9.94 -6.56 1.18
CA CYS A 57 -11.17 -7.28 0.83
C CYS A 57 -12.41 -6.51 1.28
N GLU A 58 -13.59 -6.98 0.90
CA GLU A 58 -14.85 -6.47 1.44
C GLU A 58 -14.98 -6.84 2.93
N VAL A 59 -15.57 -5.94 3.72
CA VAL A 59 -15.79 -6.17 5.15
C VAL A 59 -16.97 -7.10 5.35
N GLU A 60 -16.73 -8.19 6.08
CA GLU A 60 -17.74 -9.17 6.48
C GLU A 60 -18.02 -9.12 7.98
N GLU A 61 -19.20 -9.58 8.41
CA GLU A 61 -19.63 -9.53 9.82
C GLU A 61 -18.68 -10.29 10.77
N ASN A 62 -18.02 -11.35 10.30
CA ASN A 62 -17.14 -12.19 11.10
C ASN A 62 -15.64 -11.87 10.94
N MET A 63 -15.32 -10.66 10.43
CA MET A 63 -13.94 -10.26 10.24
C MET A 63 -13.17 -10.23 11.59
N PRO A 64 -11.96 -10.81 11.67
CA PRO A 64 -11.20 -10.89 12.91
C PRO A 64 -10.51 -9.55 13.24
N PHE A 65 -11.29 -8.52 13.57
CA PHE A 65 -10.77 -7.17 13.86
C PHE A 65 -9.74 -7.13 14.99
N GLN A 66 -9.86 -8.02 15.97
CA GLN A 66 -8.86 -8.12 17.03
C GLN A 66 -7.48 -8.51 16.48
N ASP A 67 -7.41 -9.45 15.53
CA ASP A 67 -6.15 -9.85 14.91
C ASP A 67 -5.58 -8.71 14.04
N LEU A 68 -6.43 -7.94 13.33
CA LEU A 68 -5.99 -6.77 12.55
C LEU A 68 -5.36 -5.70 13.45
N LEU A 69 -5.96 -5.46 14.61
CA LEU A 69 -5.44 -4.51 15.59
C LEU A 69 -4.16 -5.03 16.27
N ASN A 70 -4.04 -6.34 16.50
CA ASN A 70 -2.82 -6.93 17.01
C ASN A 70 -1.68 -6.78 15.99
N GLU A 71 -1.92 -7.06 14.71
CA GLU A 71 -0.91 -6.85 13.66
C GLU A 71 -0.45 -5.38 13.59
N SER A 72 -1.32 -4.44 13.93
CA SER A 72 -0.98 -3.01 13.95
C SER A 72 0.13 -2.67 14.96
N SER A 73 0.45 -3.55 15.93
CA SER A 73 1.61 -3.35 16.82
C SER A 73 2.94 -3.74 16.18
N ASP A 74 2.91 -4.53 15.11
CA ASP A 74 4.09 -5.16 14.51
C ASP A 74 4.52 -4.47 13.20
N ILE A 75 3.66 -3.62 12.64
CA ILE A 75 3.91 -2.81 11.43
C ILE A 75 4.39 -1.40 11.80
N LEU A 76 5.26 -0.82 10.97
CA LEU A 76 5.92 0.46 11.27
C LEU A 76 5.32 1.65 10.51
N TYR A 77 5.04 1.47 9.22
CA TYR A 77 4.60 2.51 8.30
C TYR A 77 3.10 2.45 7.99
N ALA A 78 2.52 1.25 8.05
CA ALA A 78 1.19 0.95 7.60
C ALA A 78 0.14 1.05 8.72
N SER A 79 -1.12 1.21 8.31
CA SER A 79 -2.29 1.23 9.19
C SER A 79 -3.51 0.67 8.46
N PHE A 80 -4.36 -0.07 9.15
CA PHE A 80 -5.63 -0.53 8.60
C PHE A 80 -6.70 0.55 8.70
N TYR A 81 -7.57 0.61 7.70
CA TYR A 81 -8.78 1.42 7.77
C TYR A 81 -9.88 0.82 6.89
N ILE A 82 -11.13 1.21 7.17
CA ILE A 82 -12.30 0.79 6.42
C ILE A 82 -12.89 2.01 5.74
N GLU A 83 -13.18 1.87 4.44
CA GLU A 83 -13.87 2.88 3.66
C GLU A 83 -14.81 2.20 2.67
N ASN A 84 -16.06 2.67 2.57
CA ASN A 84 -17.07 2.14 1.63
C ASN A 84 -17.22 0.60 1.67
N ASN A 85 -17.25 0.03 2.89
CA ASN A 85 -17.33 -1.42 3.13
C ASN A 85 -16.12 -2.24 2.68
N PHE A 86 -14.96 -1.62 2.40
CA PHE A 86 -13.72 -2.33 2.08
C PHE A 86 -12.66 -2.07 3.14
N LEU A 87 -11.90 -3.11 3.47
CA LEU A 87 -10.69 -3.04 4.26
C LEU A 87 -9.51 -2.63 3.37
N TYR A 88 -8.70 -1.72 3.88
CA TYR A 88 -7.51 -1.21 3.22
C TYR A 88 -6.32 -1.17 4.17
N VAL A 89 -5.14 -1.15 3.58
CA VAL A 89 -3.87 -0.82 4.24
C VAL A 89 -3.38 0.52 3.69
N ARG A 90 -2.95 1.42 4.56
CA ARG A 90 -2.40 2.73 4.20
C ARG A 90 -1.07 3.01 4.88
N GLY A 91 -0.11 3.50 4.10
CA GLY A 91 1.07 4.22 4.59
C GLY A 91 0.99 5.71 4.24
N THR A 92 1.38 6.59 5.16
CA THR A 92 1.39 8.04 4.91
C THR A 92 2.70 8.64 5.44
N THR A 93 3.31 9.54 4.67
CA THR A 93 4.49 10.29 5.11
C THR A 93 4.43 11.75 4.70
N PHE A 94 5.16 12.60 5.44
CA PHE A 94 5.36 14.00 5.08
C PHE A 94 6.50 14.14 4.08
N LEU A 95 6.32 14.95 3.04
CA LEU A 95 7.37 15.22 2.04
C LEU A 95 8.63 15.84 2.65
N ALA A 96 8.49 16.57 3.76
CA ALA A 96 9.61 17.20 4.45
C ALA A 96 10.57 16.20 5.11
N THR A 97 10.10 14.98 5.39
CA THR A 97 10.85 13.98 6.18
C THR A 97 10.98 12.63 5.48
N GLY A 98 10.30 12.41 4.36
CA GLY A 98 10.40 11.16 3.60
C GLY A 98 11.74 11.05 2.88
N SER A 99 12.58 10.10 3.29
CA SER A 99 13.69 9.62 2.47
C SER A 99 13.16 8.66 1.39
N GLU A 100 13.88 8.52 0.29
CA GLU A 100 13.52 7.57 -0.78
C GLU A 100 13.50 6.13 -0.26
N GLU A 101 14.46 5.76 0.61
CA GLU A 101 14.49 4.47 1.30
C GLU A 101 13.24 4.27 2.18
N GLY A 102 12.85 5.27 2.98
CA GLY A 102 11.65 5.17 3.80
C GLY A 102 10.35 5.11 2.99
N LEU A 103 10.32 5.70 1.79
CA LEU A 103 9.21 5.55 0.85
C LEU A 103 9.15 4.13 0.28
N LYS A 104 10.30 3.55 -0.05
CA LYS A 104 10.39 2.16 -0.50
C LYS A 104 9.93 1.20 0.59
N ASP A 105 10.42 1.35 1.81
CA ASP A 105 10.05 0.49 2.94
C ASP A 105 8.55 0.59 3.24
N MET A 106 7.99 1.80 3.19
CA MET A 106 6.55 2.03 3.32
C MET A 106 5.74 1.38 2.19
N LEU A 107 6.19 1.51 0.93
CA LEU A 107 5.53 0.88 -0.23
C LEU A 107 5.50 -0.65 -0.07
N VAL A 108 6.66 -1.24 0.27
CA VAL A 108 6.79 -2.68 0.45
C VAL A 108 5.95 -3.18 1.62
N GLU A 109 5.96 -2.48 2.77
CA GLU A 109 5.16 -2.88 3.92
C GLU A 109 3.65 -2.80 3.62
N VAL A 110 3.17 -1.73 2.95
CA VAL A 110 1.76 -1.63 2.55
C VAL A 110 1.36 -2.77 1.61
N ALA A 111 2.23 -3.11 0.64
CA ALA A 111 1.97 -4.17 -0.31
C ALA A 111 1.91 -5.54 0.38
N GLN A 112 2.91 -5.87 1.20
CA GLN A 112 3.01 -7.15 1.90
C GLN A 112 1.90 -7.35 2.94
N VAL A 113 1.56 -6.31 3.70
CA VAL A 113 0.49 -6.39 4.71
C VAL A 113 -0.86 -6.57 4.03
N ALA A 114 -1.11 -5.88 2.91
CA ALA A 114 -2.36 -6.05 2.18
C ALA A 114 -2.50 -7.47 1.61
N ASP A 115 -1.47 -7.98 0.91
CA ASP A 115 -1.44 -9.33 0.37
C ASP A 115 -1.60 -10.40 1.47
N LYS A 116 -0.85 -10.27 2.58
CA LYS A 116 -0.94 -11.19 3.73
C LYS A 116 -2.38 -11.29 4.25
N TRP A 117 -3.04 -10.16 4.42
CA TRP A 117 -4.39 -10.12 4.98
C TRP A 117 -5.46 -10.51 3.97
N GLU A 118 -5.28 -10.18 2.71
CA GLU A 118 -6.16 -10.62 1.63
C GLU A 118 -6.15 -12.14 1.53
N ASN A 119 -4.95 -12.73 1.49
CA ASN A 119 -4.79 -14.18 1.47
C ASN A 119 -5.38 -14.84 2.73
N LYS A 120 -5.12 -14.28 3.92
CA LYS A 120 -5.65 -14.80 5.19
C LYS A 120 -7.18 -14.77 5.25
N LEU A 121 -7.80 -13.71 4.72
CA LEU A 121 -9.25 -13.48 4.85
C LEU A 121 -10.06 -14.15 3.74
N THR A 122 -9.54 -14.20 2.53
CA THR A 122 -10.29 -14.67 1.36
C THR A 122 -9.83 -16.05 0.88
N GLY A 123 -8.61 -16.48 1.25
CA GLY A 123 -7.98 -17.67 0.68
C GLY A 123 -7.71 -17.56 -0.83
N ALA A 124 -7.86 -16.36 -1.41
CA ALA A 124 -7.72 -16.04 -2.81
C ALA A 124 -6.82 -14.81 -3.00
N ASP A 125 -6.33 -14.63 -4.22
CA ASP A 125 -5.64 -13.43 -4.69
C ASP A 125 -6.69 -12.56 -5.38
N VAL A 126 -6.98 -11.37 -4.85
CA VAL A 126 -8.03 -10.47 -5.34
C VAL A 126 -7.38 -9.37 -6.17
N HIS A 127 -7.34 -9.57 -7.49
CA HIS A 127 -6.80 -8.60 -8.47
C HIS A 127 -7.79 -7.47 -8.81
#